data_AF-A0A1B8HM71-F1
#
_entry.id   AF-A0A1B8HM71-F1
#
_cell.length_a   1.000
_cell.length_b   1.000
_cell.length_c   1.000
_cell.angle_alpha   90.00
_cell.angle_beta   90.00
_cell.angle_gamma   90.00
#
_symmetry.space_group_name_H-M   'P 1'
#
loop_
_entity.id
_entity.type
_entity.pdbx_description
1 polymer ?
#
loop_
_entity_poly.entity_id
_entity_poly.type
_entity_poly.pdbx_seq_one_letter_code
_entity_poly.pdbx_strand_id
1 'polypeptide(L)'
;MYFKRVCLISGLLVTLSGCTSATPPAPIRPSNPVQNVTTDPVRLVPGTIQSSTSNSCIDDMYLLRKINNESYRVLAGKYSDVMNEFNFLRENENIMDDDIKIYMRNSLTIKLGKVCSDIKLSAFKSIKKKTNQFPAS
;
A
#
# COMPACT_ATOMS: atom_id res chain seq x y z
N MET A 1 31.94 -17.29 42.32
CA MET A 1 30.59 -17.92 42.35
C MET A 1 29.57 -16.85 41.99
N TYR A 2 29.05 -16.85 40.77
CA TYR A 2 28.09 -15.85 40.29
C TYR A 2 26.71 -16.48 40.20
N PHE A 3 25.74 -15.88 40.90
CA PHE A 3 24.36 -16.31 40.96
C PHE A 3 23.67 -16.12 39.60
N LYS A 4 23.19 -17.24 39.08
CA LYS A 4 22.49 -17.42 37.81
C LYS A 4 21.09 -16.81 37.92
N ARG A 5 20.81 -15.69 37.25
CA ARG A 5 19.46 -15.15 37.12
C ARG A 5 18.72 -15.92 36.02
N VAL A 6 17.96 -16.93 36.45
CA VAL A 6 16.92 -17.58 35.65
C VAL A 6 15.68 -16.70 35.73
N CYS A 7 15.46 -15.84 34.73
CA CYS A 7 14.18 -15.16 34.58
C CYS A 7 13.21 -16.10 33.89
N LEU A 8 12.31 -16.65 34.71
CA LEU A 8 11.19 -17.49 34.29
C LEU A 8 10.24 -16.70 33.40
N ILE A 9 9.91 -17.34 32.28
CA ILE A 9 9.00 -16.91 31.23
C ILE A 9 7.59 -17.04 31.82
N SER A 10 6.96 -15.94 32.21
CA SER A 10 5.54 -15.94 32.59
C SER A 10 4.73 -15.49 31.38
N GLY A 11 4.03 -16.45 30.78
CA GLY A 11 3.23 -16.29 29.58
C GLY A 11 2.09 -15.28 29.77
N LEU A 12 2.04 -14.32 28.85
CA LEU A 12 0.88 -13.48 28.65
C LEU A 12 -0.04 -14.18 27.65
N LEU A 13 -0.94 -15.02 28.17
CA LEU A 13 -2.08 -15.56 27.42
C LEU A 13 -3.06 -14.41 27.16
N VAL A 14 -3.01 -13.81 25.97
CA VAL A 14 -4.05 -12.91 25.50
C VAL A 14 -5.20 -13.77 24.99
N THR A 15 -6.23 -13.95 25.80
CA THR A 15 -7.49 -14.57 25.38
C THR A 15 -8.21 -13.61 24.43
N LEU A 16 -8.30 -13.97 23.15
CA LEU A 16 -9.25 -13.34 22.22
C LEU A 16 -10.67 -13.70 22.66
N SER A 17 -11.38 -12.78 23.28
CA SER A 17 -12.83 -12.83 23.43
C SER A 17 -13.49 -12.50 22.09
N GLY A 18 -13.89 -13.54 21.36
CA GLY A 18 -14.79 -13.40 20.21
C GLY A 18 -16.25 -13.41 20.69
N CYS A 19 -16.97 -12.30 20.48
CA CYS A 19 -18.43 -12.31 20.58
C CYS A 19 -19.00 -12.82 19.26
N THR A 20 -19.65 -13.99 19.28
CA THR A 20 -20.47 -14.48 18.17
C THR A 20 -21.91 -14.06 18.41
N SER A 21 -22.45 -13.22 17.53
CA SER A 21 -23.89 -12.98 17.44
C SER A 21 -24.38 -13.73 16.23
N ALA A 22 -24.95 -14.92 16.45
CA ALA A 22 -25.63 -15.67 15.41
C ALA A 22 -27.02 -15.04 15.17
N THR A 23 -27.21 -14.43 14.00
CA THR A 23 -28.54 -14.04 13.50
C THR A 23 -28.76 -14.74 12.16
N PRO A 24 -29.91 -15.42 11.94
CA PRO A 24 -30.21 -16.09 10.67
C PRO A 24 -30.38 -15.10 9.51
N PRO A 25 -30.13 -15.54 8.25
CA PRO A 25 -30.10 -14.65 7.09
C PRO A 25 -31.51 -14.24 6.63
N ALA A 26 -31.74 -12.92 6.51
CA ALA A 26 -32.84 -12.37 5.73
C ALA A 26 -32.35 -12.06 4.29
N PRO A 27 -33.07 -12.43 3.23
CA PRO A 27 -32.64 -12.20 1.86
C PRO A 27 -33.21 -10.87 1.33
N ILE A 28 -32.42 -9.79 1.28
CA ILE A 28 -32.85 -8.55 0.58
C ILE A 28 -31.68 -7.82 -0.12
N ARG A 29 -31.69 -7.90 -1.46
CA ARG A 29 -31.42 -6.89 -2.50
C ARG A 29 -30.28 -5.84 -2.29
N PRO A 30 -29.33 -5.69 -3.25
CA PRO A 30 -28.29 -4.67 -3.16
C PRO A 30 -28.85 -3.27 -3.48
N SER A 31 -28.92 -2.41 -2.48
CA SER A 31 -28.99 -0.96 -2.63
C SER A 31 -27.72 -0.37 -2.05
N ASN A 32 -26.81 0.10 -2.92
CA ASN A 32 -25.62 0.84 -2.54
C ASN A 32 -26.02 2.08 -1.73
N PRO A 33 -25.44 2.35 -0.54
CA PRO A 33 -25.56 3.66 0.06
C PRO A 33 -24.62 4.62 -0.68
N VAL A 34 -25.21 5.51 -1.49
CA VAL A 34 -24.55 6.74 -1.92
C VAL A 34 -24.29 7.56 -0.66
N GLN A 35 -23.08 7.46 -0.11
CA GLN A 35 -22.60 8.42 0.86
C GLN A 35 -22.35 9.73 0.12
N ASN A 36 -23.29 10.66 0.22
CA ASN A 36 -23.02 12.07 -0.06
C ASN A 36 -22.06 12.58 1.02
N VAL A 37 -20.77 12.33 0.83
CA VAL A 37 -19.72 13.08 1.49
C VAL A 37 -19.73 14.45 0.83
N THR A 38 -20.23 15.46 1.55
CA THR A 38 -19.99 16.86 1.20
C THR A 38 -18.49 17.10 1.27
N THR A 39 -17.79 16.82 0.18
CA THR A 39 -16.42 17.25 -0.01
C THR A 39 -16.48 18.73 -0.34
N ASP A 40 -16.20 19.58 0.65
CA ASP A 40 -15.70 20.91 0.33
C ASP A 40 -14.52 20.72 -0.63
N PRO A 41 -14.55 21.31 -1.84
CA PRO A 41 -13.51 21.08 -2.82
C PRO A 41 -12.23 21.73 -2.30
N VAL A 42 -11.32 20.90 -1.77
CA VAL A 42 -9.92 21.27 -1.60
C VAL A 42 -9.45 21.75 -2.96
N ARG A 43 -9.24 23.06 -3.09
CA ARG A 43 -8.78 23.70 -4.32
C ARG A 43 -7.36 23.22 -4.62
N LEU A 44 -7.28 22.09 -5.33
CA LEU A 44 -6.05 21.60 -5.94
C LEU A 44 -5.68 22.57 -7.07
N VAL A 45 -4.41 22.98 -7.09
CA VAL A 45 -3.83 23.89 -8.08
C VAL A 45 -4.22 23.45 -9.50
N PRO A 46 -4.66 24.35 -10.39
CA PRO A 46 -5.03 24.00 -11.75
C PRO A 46 -3.84 23.38 -12.48
N GLY A 47 -3.97 22.10 -12.81
CA GLY A 47 -3.04 21.36 -13.64
C GLY A 47 -3.82 20.38 -14.49
N THR A 48 -3.27 19.98 -15.63
CA THR A 48 -3.91 19.03 -16.56
C THR A 48 -4.41 17.81 -15.77
N ILE A 49 -5.73 17.62 -15.76
CA ILE A 49 -6.39 16.51 -15.08
C ILE A 49 -5.97 15.24 -15.83
N GLN A 50 -5.05 14.49 -15.23
CA GLN A 50 -4.69 13.17 -15.71
C GLN A 50 -5.71 12.21 -15.13
N SER A 51 -6.45 11.51 -15.98
CA SER A 51 -7.44 10.51 -15.56
C SER A 51 -6.78 9.49 -14.63
N SER A 52 -7.42 9.18 -13.51
CA SER A 52 -6.98 8.10 -12.64
C SER A 52 -6.92 6.80 -13.45
N THR A 53 -5.80 6.11 -13.37
CA THR A 53 -5.72 4.74 -13.87
C THR A 53 -6.52 3.82 -12.93
N SER A 54 -6.84 2.60 -13.36
CA SER A 54 -7.39 1.59 -12.43
C SER A 54 -6.38 1.11 -11.38
N ASN A 55 -5.14 1.62 -11.41
CA ASN A 55 -4.05 1.24 -10.53
C ASN A 55 -3.61 2.44 -9.66
N SER A 56 -4.08 2.47 -8.42
CA SER A 56 -3.77 3.54 -7.46
C SER A 56 -2.27 3.78 -7.24
N CYS A 57 -1.43 2.75 -7.36
CA CYS A 57 0.02 2.91 -7.24
C CYS A 57 0.62 3.75 -8.37
N ILE A 58 0.12 3.55 -9.60
CA ILE A 58 0.54 4.33 -10.77
C ILE A 58 0.07 5.78 -10.63
N ASP A 59 -1.16 5.99 -10.14
CA ASP A 59 -1.69 7.33 -9.90
C ASP A 59 -0.89 8.07 -8.82
N ASP A 60 -0.59 7.40 -7.70
CA ASP A 60 0.26 7.94 -6.64
C ASP A 60 1.67 8.25 -7.16
N MET A 61 2.19 7.44 -8.09
CA MET A 61 3.49 7.67 -8.73
C MET A 61 3.47 8.88 -9.68
N TYR A 62 2.40 9.08 -10.46
CA TYR A 62 2.20 10.28 -11.28
C TYR A 62 2.05 11.54 -10.43
N LEU A 63 1.31 11.44 -9.32
CA LEU A 63 1.19 12.52 -8.35
C LEU A 63 2.56 12.88 -7.78
N LEU A 64 3.31 11.87 -7.32
CA LEU A 64 4.65 12.05 -6.76
C LEU A 64 5.60 12.73 -7.75
N ARG A 65 5.55 12.36 -9.05
CA ARG A 65 6.31 13.02 -10.12
C ARG A 65 6.05 14.53 -10.18
N LYS A 66 4.79 14.95 -10.00
CA LYS A 66 4.40 16.38 -10.04
C LYS A 66 4.84 17.14 -8.79
N ILE A 67 4.84 16.50 -7.63
CA ILE A 67 5.01 17.21 -6.35
C ILE A 67 6.40 17.07 -5.72
N ASN A 68 7.15 16.01 -6.04
CA ASN A 68 8.49 15.71 -5.51
C ASN A 68 9.27 14.80 -6.49
N ASN A 69 9.96 15.43 -7.44
CA ASN A 69 10.68 14.74 -8.52
C ASN A 69 11.86 13.87 -8.02
N GLU A 70 12.54 14.28 -6.94
CA GLU A 70 13.66 13.49 -6.40
C GLU A 70 13.19 12.15 -5.84
N SER A 71 12.14 12.17 -5.01
CA SER A 71 11.55 10.95 -4.47
C SER A 71 10.90 10.10 -5.56
N TYR A 72 10.29 10.74 -6.56
CA TYR A 72 9.79 10.05 -7.75
C TYR A 72 10.91 9.27 -8.46
N ARG A 73 12.05 9.90 -8.76
CA ARG A 73 13.14 9.24 -9.50
C ARG A 73 13.65 7.98 -8.79
N VAL A 74 13.78 8.04 -7.46
CA VAL A 74 14.21 6.87 -6.65
C VAL A 74 13.15 5.77 -6.64
N LEU A 75 11.90 6.12 -6.39
CA LEU A 75 10.83 5.14 -6.22
C LEU A 75 10.36 4.55 -7.56
N ALA A 76 10.39 5.32 -8.63
CA ALA A 76 10.16 4.83 -9.99
C ALA A 76 11.25 3.83 -10.43
N GLY A 77 12.50 4.07 -10.04
CA GLY A 77 13.59 3.09 -10.24
C GLY A 77 13.28 1.77 -9.56
N LYS A 78 12.97 1.81 -8.26
CA LYS A 78 12.59 0.60 -7.49
C LYS A 78 11.37 -0.12 -8.06
N TYR A 79 10.37 0.63 -8.53
CA TYR A 79 9.20 0.06 -9.19
C TYR A 79 9.61 -0.68 -10.47
N SER A 80 10.44 -0.03 -11.30
CA SER A 80 10.97 -0.63 -12.54
C SER A 80 11.78 -1.89 -12.26
N ASP A 81 12.61 -1.90 -11.21
CA ASP A 81 13.39 -3.08 -10.83
C ASP A 81 12.49 -4.28 -10.51
N VAL A 82 11.44 -4.06 -9.71
CA VAL A 82 10.46 -5.11 -9.40
C VAL A 82 9.75 -5.59 -10.67
N MET A 83 9.42 -4.69 -11.62
CA MET A 83 8.78 -5.10 -12.87
C MET A 83 9.72 -5.90 -13.78
N ASN A 84 11.01 -5.58 -13.77
CA ASN A 84 12.02 -6.36 -14.46
C ASN A 84 12.14 -7.77 -13.86
N GLU A 85 12.05 -7.92 -12.54
CA GLU A 85 12.03 -9.25 -11.91
C GLU A 85 10.76 -10.06 -12.27
N PHE A 86 9.59 -9.41 -12.38
CA PHE A 86 8.38 -10.07 -12.91
C PHE A 86 8.54 -10.49 -14.38
N ASN A 87 9.19 -9.67 -15.20
CA ASN A 87 9.49 -10.03 -16.59
C ASN A 87 10.42 -11.23 -16.66
N PHE A 88 11.49 -11.25 -15.86
CA PHE A 88 12.37 -12.39 -15.74
C PHE A 88 11.61 -13.67 -15.36
N LEU A 89 10.73 -13.60 -14.36
CA LEU A 89 9.91 -14.75 -13.98
C LEU A 89 9.02 -15.21 -15.14
N ARG A 90 8.32 -14.29 -15.82
CA ARG A 90 7.45 -14.61 -16.96
C ARG A 90 8.20 -15.24 -18.13
N GLU A 91 9.43 -14.81 -18.40
CA GLU A 91 10.26 -15.34 -19.49
C GLU A 91 10.84 -16.72 -19.18
N ASN A 92 11.01 -17.06 -17.90
CA ASN A 92 11.74 -18.25 -17.47
C ASN A 92 10.88 -19.24 -16.66
N GLU A 93 9.61 -18.96 -16.41
CA GLU A 93 8.76 -19.82 -15.56
C GLU A 93 8.57 -21.22 -16.13
N ASN A 94 8.68 -21.41 -17.45
CA ASN A 94 8.54 -22.71 -18.09
C ASN A 94 9.63 -23.72 -17.71
N ILE A 95 10.80 -23.26 -17.28
CA ILE A 95 11.91 -24.11 -16.82
C ILE A 95 12.01 -24.19 -15.30
N MET A 96 11.07 -23.58 -14.57
CA MET A 96 11.05 -23.56 -13.11
C MET A 96 10.04 -24.56 -12.54
N ASP A 97 10.43 -25.18 -11.44
CA ASP A 97 9.53 -25.97 -10.60
C ASP A 97 8.38 -25.12 -10.05
N ASP A 98 7.24 -25.77 -9.79
CA ASP A 98 6.00 -25.10 -9.40
C ASP A 98 6.13 -24.33 -8.08
N ASP A 99 6.85 -24.89 -7.11
CA ASP A 99 7.13 -24.26 -5.82
C ASP A 99 7.98 -22.99 -5.96
N ILE A 100 9.01 -23.02 -6.81
CA ILE A 100 9.85 -21.86 -7.12
C ILE A 100 9.04 -20.77 -7.81
N LYS A 101 8.18 -21.11 -8.77
CA LYS A 101 7.27 -20.13 -9.41
C LYS A 101 6.37 -19.45 -8.39
N ILE A 102 5.73 -20.23 -7.53
CA ILE A 102 4.81 -19.71 -6.50
C ILE A 102 5.58 -18.80 -5.53
N TYR A 103 6.74 -19.25 -5.05
CA TYR A 103 7.58 -18.47 -4.17
C TYR A 103 8.00 -17.13 -4.80
N MET A 104 8.50 -17.16 -6.04
CA MET A 104 8.91 -15.97 -6.77
C MET A 104 7.73 -15.02 -6.98
N ARG A 105 6.58 -15.49 -7.47
CA ARG A 105 5.38 -14.63 -7.63
C ARG A 105 4.95 -13.97 -6.32
N ASN A 106 4.93 -14.72 -5.23
CA ASN A 106 4.54 -14.21 -3.92
C ASN A 106 5.55 -13.15 -3.42
N SER A 107 6.84 -13.45 -3.51
CA SER A 107 7.92 -12.53 -3.13
C SER A 107 7.84 -11.22 -3.93
N LEU A 108 7.68 -11.32 -5.25
CA LEU A 108 7.56 -10.16 -6.13
C LEU A 108 6.28 -9.34 -5.87
N THR A 109 5.17 -10.00 -5.57
CA THR A 109 3.92 -9.33 -5.19
C THR A 109 4.09 -8.53 -3.90
N ILE A 110 4.78 -9.09 -2.90
CA ILE A 110 5.11 -8.38 -1.66
C ILE A 110 6.04 -7.19 -1.93
N LYS A 111 7.10 -7.38 -2.73
CA LYS A 111 8.01 -6.29 -3.11
C LYS A 111 7.26 -5.16 -3.81
N LEU A 112 6.38 -5.47 -4.75
CA LEU A 112 5.56 -4.49 -5.46
C LEU A 112 4.66 -3.72 -4.50
N GLY A 113 3.92 -4.44 -3.63
CA GLY A 113 3.06 -3.81 -2.63
C GLY A 113 3.82 -2.88 -1.69
N LYS A 114 5.04 -3.25 -1.31
CA LYS A 114 5.94 -2.40 -0.51
C LYS A 114 6.32 -1.12 -1.27
N VAL A 115 6.80 -1.25 -2.51
CA VAL A 115 7.20 -0.08 -3.32
C VAL A 115 6.01 0.87 -3.52
N CYS A 116 4.82 0.33 -3.79
CA CYS A 116 3.60 1.13 -3.91
C CYS A 116 3.22 1.84 -2.60
N SER A 117 3.40 1.19 -1.46
CA SER A 117 3.20 1.83 -0.14
C SER A 117 4.21 2.94 0.13
N ASP A 118 5.47 2.74 -0.26
CA ASP A 118 6.52 3.76 -0.13
C ASP A 118 6.23 4.98 -1.03
N ILE A 119 5.72 4.76 -2.25
CA ILE A 119 5.25 5.81 -3.18
C ILE A 119 4.12 6.62 -2.55
N LYS A 120 3.07 5.94 -2.07
CA LYS A 120 1.92 6.58 -1.44
C LYS A 120 2.31 7.40 -0.22
N LEU A 121 3.16 6.85 0.65
CA LEU A 121 3.66 7.53 1.83
C LEU A 121 4.49 8.78 1.45
N SER A 122 5.36 8.66 0.45
CA SER A 122 6.16 9.77 -0.06
C SER A 122 5.30 10.88 -0.64
N ALA A 123 4.25 10.53 -1.39
CA ALA A 123 3.30 11.48 -1.94
C ALA A 123 2.58 12.24 -0.81
N PHE A 124 2.03 11.51 0.17
CA PHE A 124 1.38 12.12 1.34
C PHE A 124 2.30 13.07 2.12
N LYS A 125 3.54 12.65 2.41
CA LYS A 125 4.54 13.49 3.08
C LYS A 125 4.84 14.77 2.30
N SER A 126 4.93 14.66 0.97
CA SER A 126 5.22 15.79 0.08
C SER A 126 4.06 16.79 0.04
N ILE A 127 2.81 16.31 0.02
CA ILE A 127 1.62 17.16 0.13
C ILE A 127 1.59 17.88 1.48
N LYS A 128 1.73 17.12 2.59
CA LYS A 128 1.70 17.69 3.94
C LYS A 128 2.76 18.79 4.13
N LYS A 129 3.98 18.57 3.60
CA LYS A 129 5.04 19.58 3.64
C LYS A 129 4.62 20.86 2.91
N LYS A 130 3.99 20.76 1.73
CA LYS A 130 3.52 21.93 0.96
C LYS A 130 2.37 22.65 1.67
N THR A 131 1.42 21.93 2.26
CA THR A 131 0.32 22.53 3.03
C THR A 131 0.82 23.29 4.26
N ASN A 132 1.80 22.75 4.98
CA ASN A 132 2.40 23.43 6.13
C ASN A 132 3.26 24.64 5.73
N GLN A 133 3.80 24.66 4.51
CA GLN A 133 4.60 25.77 3.98
C GLN A 133 3.72 26.97 3.56
N PHE A 134 2.44 26.74 3.26
CA PHE A 134 1.46 27.77 2.91
C PHE A 134 0.20 27.61 3.77
N PRO A 135 0.23 28.01 5.06
CA PRO A 135 -0.98 28.03 5.87
C PRO A 135 -2.02 28.93 5.20
N ALA A 136 -3.24 28.42 5.02
CA ALA A 136 -4.34 29.20 4.48
C ALA A 136 -4.54 30.45 5.36
N SER A 137 -4.42 31.61 4.70
CA SER A 137 -4.65 32.94 5.26
C SER A 137 -6.14 33.19 5.50
#